data_AF-A0A7W0P948-F1
#
_entry.id   AF-A0A7W0P948-F1
#
_cell.length_a   1.000
_cell.length_b   1.000
_cell.length_c   1.000
_cell.angle_alpha   90.00
_cell.angle_beta   90.00
_cell.angle_gamma   90.00
#
_symmetry.space_group_name_H-M   'P 1'
#
loop_
_entity.id
_entity.type
_entity.pdbx_description
1 polymer ?
#
loop_
_entity_poly.entity_id
_entity_poly.type
_entity_poly.pdbx_seq_one_letter_code
_entity_poly.pdbx_strand_id
1 'polypeptide(L)'
;MPGDDLVYGLVSPPAGSVDPGYALRLRDLTLSWSRYGYRGPVVEGATVDDVLTRAHELGFRLCLLQGFGHVILEKWHEHGTGMRFEDCIERWTDREFLVLGELVGGPDGGYGLDEACLLVDVGRWSALGQPAFGAPGPAPVERMKPSVVCGKAVPGEEPTRLLAPSSQRERGAPGVAGWHLVDASLRAGLPVPDLGPALARLRVSLERLHPGEARRFAHRLGDGIDCHRVRDDELPADVSAFLTEVERQVANARRGVFLWNLESCDDVRVPPERWEPPISTLLTVASGFKPNMILESLGFDERTLVVYFDYSAPALEAKRLLLREWDGTNFPAFARLLFERLPVSETYYQLPSGKTPDTLARGVLETEWARALDLWGGARAFEEHWERYRALRHEFVHCDVVTDPRPVLDHVGAGRGCVVWWSNAFFTVSTNWLRTIGERRLLFERWVDELAERNPDLLLYGADHCNGSVNDIRADEYWRLLRATAGDGLLPLKAGACEIRF
;
A
#
# COMPACT_ATOMS: atom_id res chain seq x y z
N MET A 1 9.43 -3.08 10.36
CA MET A 1 8.12 -3.36 10.98
C MET A 1 8.26 -4.56 11.90
N PRO A 2 7.65 -4.54 13.09
CA PRO A 2 7.50 -5.72 13.96
C PRO A 2 6.49 -6.70 13.33
N GLY A 3 6.78 -7.14 12.11
CA GLY A 3 5.82 -7.75 11.18
C GLY A 3 5.17 -9.02 11.68
N ASP A 4 5.81 -9.69 12.65
CA ASP A 4 5.31 -10.95 13.21
C ASP A 4 4.38 -10.71 14.42
N ASP A 5 4.43 -9.54 15.05
CA ASP A 5 3.68 -9.21 16.27
C ASP A 5 2.40 -8.40 16.01
N LEU A 6 2.26 -7.81 14.82
CA LEU A 6 1.17 -6.89 14.46
C LEU A 6 0.18 -7.52 13.48
N VAL A 7 -1.10 -7.50 13.85
CA VAL A 7 -2.23 -7.81 12.98
C VAL A 7 -3.05 -6.56 12.66
N TYR A 8 -3.52 -6.43 11.42
CA TYR A 8 -4.53 -5.42 11.09
C TYR A 8 -5.92 -6.02 11.31
N GLY A 9 -6.82 -5.26 11.90
CA GLY A 9 -8.18 -5.67 12.18
C GLY A 9 -9.18 -4.75 11.49
N LEU A 10 -10.18 -5.30 10.80
CA LEU A 10 -11.25 -4.51 10.19
C LEU A 10 -12.57 -4.68 10.94
N VAL A 11 -13.19 -3.55 11.27
CA VAL A 11 -14.49 -3.51 11.95
C VAL A 11 -15.56 -3.09 10.94
N SER A 12 -16.57 -3.93 10.77
CA SER A 12 -17.71 -3.61 9.90
C SER A 12 -18.56 -2.49 10.50
N PRO A 13 -19.23 -1.66 9.67
CA PRO A 13 -20.17 -0.68 10.19
C PRO A 13 -21.33 -1.39 10.92
N PRO A 14 -21.96 -0.76 11.92
CA PRO A 14 -23.10 -1.35 12.62
C PRO A 14 -24.17 -1.85 11.66
N ALA A 15 -24.76 -3.02 11.94
CA ALA A 15 -25.75 -3.62 11.06
C ALA A 15 -26.91 -2.63 10.74
N GLY A 16 -27.17 -2.42 9.45
CA GLY A 16 -28.25 -1.53 8.97
C GLY A 16 -27.91 -0.03 8.98
N SER A 17 -26.71 0.38 9.40
CA SER A 17 -26.28 1.79 9.36
C SER A 17 -25.89 2.28 7.96
N VAL A 18 -25.51 1.36 7.07
CA VAL A 18 -25.01 1.64 5.72
C VAL A 18 -25.56 0.62 4.72
N ASP A 19 -25.74 1.02 3.46
CA ASP A 19 -26.06 0.10 2.36
C ASP A 19 -25.00 -1.03 2.27
N PRO A 20 -25.39 -2.32 2.18
CA PRO A 20 -24.43 -3.42 2.16
C PRO A 20 -23.42 -3.36 1.00
N GLY A 21 -23.85 -2.93 -0.19
CA GLY A 21 -22.97 -2.79 -1.34
C GLY A 21 -21.94 -1.68 -1.11
N TYR A 22 -22.37 -0.55 -0.57
CA TYR A 22 -21.45 0.54 -0.19
C TYR A 22 -20.49 0.12 0.92
N ALA A 23 -20.96 -0.58 1.95
CA ALA A 23 -20.13 -1.10 3.04
C ALA A 23 -19.03 -2.06 2.53
N LEU A 24 -19.37 -2.95 1.58
CA LEU A 24 -18.39 -3.83 0.95
C LEU A 24 -17.34 -3.05 0.14
N ARG A 25 -17.74 -1.97 -0.53
CA ARG A 25 -16.78 -1.10 -1.23
C ARG A 25 -15.86 -0.36 -0.26
N LEU A 26 -16.38 0.12 0.86
CA LEU A 26 -15.57 0.73 1.92
C LEU A 26 -14.58 -0.27 2.53
N ARG A 27 -15.01 -1.52 2.76
CA ARG A 27 -14.13 -2.62 3.16
C ARG A 27 -12.98 -2.81 2.18
N ASP A 28 -13.29 -2.95 0.89
CA ASP A 28 -12.30 -3.19 -0.16
C ASP A 28 -11.29 -2.03 -0.26
N LEU A 29 -11.76 -0.78 -0.14
CA LEU A 29 -10.88 0.39 -0.13
C LEU A 29 -9.97 0.42 1.10
N THR A 30 -10.50 0.21 2.30
CA THR A 30 -9.70 0.14 3.52
C THR A 30 -8.64 -0.95 3.40
N LEU A 31 -9.03 -2.16 3.01
CA LEU A 31 -8.10 -3.27 2.85
C LEU A 31 -7.05 -2.97 1.78
N SER A 32 -7.45 -2.45 0.62
CA SER A 32 -6.52 -2.17 -0.48
C SER A 32 -5.50 -1.08 -0.11
N TRP A 33 -5.91 -0.04 0.61
CA TRP A 33 -4.97 0.99 1.03
C TRP A 33 -4.07 0.52 2.16
N SER A 34 -4.56 -0.30 3.09
CA SER A 34 -3.71 -0.90 4.12
C SER A 34 -2.66 -1.84 3.52
N ARG A 35 -2.97 -2.52 2.40
CA ARG A 35 -2.05 -3.43 1.69
C ARG A 35 -0.90 -2.75 0.95
N TYR A 36 -0.80 -1.42 1.00
CA TYR A 36 0.35 -0.69 0.49
C TYR A 36 1.54 -0.71 1.46
N GLY A 37 1.30 -0.45 2.75
CA GLY A 37 2.30 -0.59 3.80
C GLY A 37 2.29 -1.93 4.56
N TYR A 38 1.15 -2.63 4.63
CA TYR A 38 0.99 -3.83 5.46
C TYR A 38 0.88 -5.14 4.65
N ARG A 39 1.59 -6.19 5.09
CA ARG A 39 1.66 -7.50 4.42
C ARG A 39 1.31 -8.69 5.31
N GLY A 40 0.99 -8.46 6.59
CA GLY A 40 0.60 -9.54 7.50
C GLY A 40 -0.87 -9.97 7.32
N PRO A 41 -1.38 -10.87 8.16
CA PRO A 41 -2.78 -11.26 8.12
C PRO A 41 -3.70 -10.09 8.52
N VAL A 42 -4.91 -10.09 7.99
CA VAL A 42 -5.98 -9.19 8.40
C VAL A 42 -7.08 -10.03 9.04
N VAL A 43 -7.59 -9.60 10.19
CA VAL A 43 -8.76 -10.20 10.84
C VAL A 43 -9.95 -9.27 10.69
N GLU A 44 -11.16 -9.83 10.67
CA GLU A 44 -12.39 -9.03 10.55
C GLU A 44 -13.37 -9.42 11.65
N GLY A 45 -14.17 -8.45 12.08
CA GLY A 45 -15.21 -8.66 13.09
C GLY A 45 -16.32 -7.62 12.98
N ALA A 46 -17.45 -7.92 13.62
CA ALA A 46 -18.58 -7.00 13.67
C ALA A 46 -18.35 -5.85 14.66
N THR A 47 -17.49 -6.09 15.66
CA THR A 47 -17.15 -5.16 16.73
C THR A 47 -15.64 -5.13 16.97
N VAL A 48 -15.17 -4.10 17.70
CA VAL A 48 -13.79 -4.02 18.20
C VAL A 48 -13.44 -5.27 19.03
N ASP A 49 -14.36 -5.74 19.87
CA ASP A 49 -14.13 -6.87 20.76
C ASP A 49 -13.96 -8.19 19.99
N ASP A 50 -14.73 -8.40 18.91
CA ASP A 50 -14.58 -9.57 18.04
C ASP A 50 -13.19 -9.62 17.38
N VAL A 51 -12.74 -8.47 16.88
CA VAL A 51 -11.43 -8.32 16.23
C VAL A 51 -10.29 -8.57 17.21
N LEU A 52 -10.36 -7.99 18.42
CA LEU A 52 -9.34 -8.20 19.46
C LEU A 52 -9.28 -9.64 19.93
N THR A 53 -10.44 -10.29 20.08
CA THR A 53 -10.52 -11.71 20.40
C THR A 53 -9.83 -12.54 19.33
N ARG A 54 -10.12 -12.26 18.04
CA ARG A 54 -9.50 -12.99 16.94
C ARG A 54 -7.99 -12.76 16.85
N ALA A 55 -7.53 -11.53 17.05
CA ALA A 55 -6.11 -11.20 17.12
C ALA A 55 -5.40 -11.99 18.23
N HIS A 56 -6.03 -12.09 19.41
CA HIS A 56 -5.50 -12.85 20.54
C HIS A 56 -5.45 -14.36 20.25
N GLU A 57 -6.51 -14.94 19.69
CA GLU A 57 -6.56 -16.36 19.30
C GLU A 57 -5.45 -16.74 18.32
N LEU A 58 -5.06 -15.81 17.44
CA LEU A 58 -3.98 -15.99 16.48
C LEU A 58 -2.59 -15.69 17.08
N GLY A 59 -2.51 -15.29 18.35
CA GLY A 59 -1.26 -15.07 19.07
C GLY A 59 -0.58 -13.73 18.79
N PHE A 60 -1.28 -12.76 18.20
CA PHE A 60 -0.69 -11.43 17.95
C PHE A 60 -0.60 -10.60 19.23
N ARG A 61 0.50 -9.87 19.38
CA ARG A 61 0.72 -8.94 20.48
C ARG A 61 0.01 -7.62 20.26
N LEU A 62 -0.01 -7.14 19.02
CA LEU A 62 -0.54 -5.83 18.64
C LEU A 62 -1.64 -5.99 17.61
N CYS A 63 -2.70 -5.19 17.74
CA CYS A 63 -3.76 -5.09 16.74
C CYS A 63 -3.98 -3.63 16.37
N LEU A 64 -3.79 -3.29 15.09
CA LEU A 64 -4.26 -2.03 14.52
C LEU A 64 -5.68 -2.24 13.97
N LEU A 65 -6.68 -1.71 14.64
CA LEU A 65 -8.05 -1.73 14.15
C LEU A 65 -8.31 -0.57 13.19
N GLN A 66 -9.09 -0.83 12.15
CA GLN A 66 -9.62 0.15 11.21
C GLN A 66 -11.11 -0.12 10.96
N GLY A 67 -11.93 0.93 10.98
CA GLY A 67 -13.30 0.83 10.47
C GLY A 67 -13.34 0.71 8.95
N PHE A 68 -14.34 0.03 8.38
CA PHE A 68 -14.56 0.06 6.92
C PHE A 68 -14.76 1.51 6.47
N GLY A 69 -13.94 1.98 5.53
CA GLY A 69 -13.94 3.38 5.07
C GLY A 69 -12.82 4.23 5.67
N HIS A 70 -12.11 3.72 6.68
CA HIS A 70 -10.86 4.31 7.15
C HIS A 70 -9.75 4.01 6.14
N VAL A 71 -9.32 5.03 5.40
CA VAL A 71 -8.29 4.93 4.37
C VAL A 71 -7.02 5.60 4.88
N ILE A 72 -5.93 4.85 4.98
CA ILE A 72 -4.60 5.41 5.30
C ILE A 72 -4.05 6.06 4.03
N LEU A 73 -3.69 7.34 4.11
CA LEU A 73 -3.12 8.07 2.99
C LEU A 73 -1.63 7.77 2.86
N GLU A 74 -1.29 7.02 1.83
CA GLU A 74 0.09 6.75 1.45
C GLU A 74 0.71 7.96 0.77
N LYS A 75 1.93 8.30 1.19
CA LYS A 75 2.75 9.36 0.58
C LYS A 75 3.91 8.72 -0.18
N TRP A 76 3.60 8.15 -1.34
CA TRP A 76 4.52 7.45 -2.25
C TRP A 76 5.79 8.21 -2.65
N HIS A 77 5.80 9.52 -2.46
CA HIS A 77 6.72 10.38 -3.17
C HIS A 77 7.20 11.61 -2.39
N GLU A 78 6.93 11.69 -1.09
CA GLU A 78 7.50 12.75 -0.25
C GLU A 78 8.85 12.28 0.30
N HIS A 79 9.92 12.57 -0.43
CA HIS A 79 11.27 12.54 0.13
C HIS A 79 11.49 13.83 0.96
N GLY A 80 10.87 13.89 2.16
CA GLY A 80 11.04 15.00 3.11
C GLY A 80 9.95 15.08 4.18
N THR A 81 10.38 15.31 5.44
CA THR A 81 9.70 15.68 6.71
C THR A 81 8.33 15.09 7.10
N GLY A 82 7.56 14.47 6.21
CA GLY A 82 6.34 13.73 6.53
C GLY A 82 6.69 12.33 7.06
N MET A 83 6.18 12.01 8.25
CA MET A 83 6.29 10.66 8.81
C MET A 83 5.33 9.73 8.08
N ARG A 84 5.78 8.56 7.61
CA ARG A 84 4.86 7.54 7.07
C ARG A 84 4.05 6.95 8.20
N PHE A 85 2.92 6.35 7.87
CA PHE A 85 2.05 5.76 8.87
C PHE A 85 2.74 4.61 9.63
N GLU A 86 3.57 3.82 8.94
CA GLU A 86 4.37 2.74 9.53
C GLU A 86 5.42 3.28 10.50
N ASP A 87 6.04 4.41 10.16
CA ASP A 87 7.00 5.08 11.04
C ASP A 87 6.30 5.62 12.30
N CYS A 88 5.03 6.03 12.18
CA CYS A 88 4.20 6.35 13.34
C CYS A 88 3.94 5.12 14.21
N ILE A 89 3.54 4.00 13.60
CA ILE A 89 3.29 2.74 14.33
C ILE A 89 4.52 2.33 15.11
N GLU A 90 5.70 2.28 14.48
CA GLU A 90 6.95 1.88 15.12
C GLU A 90 7.22 2.71 16.38
N ARG A 91 7.12 4.04 16.27
CA ARG A 91 7.26 4.97 17.41
C ARG A 91 6.20 4.81 18.49
N TRP A 92 4.98 4.42 18.12
CA TRP A 92 3.91 4.17 19.09
C TRP A 92 4.14 2.86 19.84
N THR A 93 4.68 1.84 19.17
CA THR A 93 4.93 0.53 19.76
C THR A 93 6.06 0.50 20.79
N ASP A 94 6.92 1.52 20.81
CA ASP A 94 7.96 1.71 21.83
C ASP A 94 7.42 2.21 23.18
N ARG A 95 6.13 2.54 23.27
CA ARG A 95 5.51 3.13 24.47
C ARG A 95 4.81 2.08 25.33
N GLU A 96 4.63 2.41 26.61
CA GLU A 96 3.72 1.65 27.47
C GLU A 96 2.29 2.17 27.32
N PHE A 97 1.40 1.32 26.81
CA PHE A 97 -0.01 1.60 26.59
C PHE A 97 -0.83 0.30 26.62
N LEU A 98 -2.11 0.40 26.93
CA LEU A 98 -3.10 -0.63 26.58
C LEU A 98 -3.68 -0.35 25.19
N VAL A 99 -4.05 0.91 24.96
CA VAL A 99 -4.66 1.38 23.72
C VAL A 99 -4.20 2.79 23.39
N LEU A 100 -4.06 3.07 22.09
CA LEU A 100 -3.99 4.40 21.51
C LEU A 100 -5.12 4.56 20.49
N GLY A 101 -5.65 5.76 20.35
CA GLY A 101 -6.68 6.09 19.37
C GLY A 101 -7.04 7.58 19.44
N GLU A 102 -7.95 8.03 18.60
CA GLU A 102 -8.51 9.38 18.73
C GLU A 102 -9.39 9.45 19.98
N LEU A 103 -9.08 10.39 20.88
CA LEU A 103 -9.86 10.59 22.10
C LEU A 103 -11.15 11.35 21.79
N VAL A 104 -12.28 10.77 22.19
CA VAL A 104 -13.59 11.41 22.12
C VAL A 104 -14.12 11.73 23.52
N GLY A 105 -15.08 12.65 23.59
CA GLY A 105 -15.70 13.07 24.85
C GLY A 105 -14.91 14.15 25.60
N GLY A 106 -15.19 14.30 26.89
CA GLY A 106 -14.74 15.44 27.67
C GLY A 106 -15.01 15.31 29.18
N PRO A 107 -14.60 16.32 29.96
CA PRO A 107 -14.72 16.29 31.42
C PRO A 107 -16.15 16.03 31.93
N ASP A 108 -17.17 16.47 31.20
CA ASP A 108 -18.56 16.40 31.65
C ASP A 108 -19.27 15.08 31.26
N GLY A 109 -18.76 14.36 30.25
CA GLY A 109 -19.35 13.10 29.75
C GLY A 109 -18.45 11.86 29.94
N GLY A 110 -17.23 12.08 30.41
CA GLY A 110 -16.14 11.11 30.39
C GLY A 110 -15.44 11.03 29.04
N TYR A 111 -14.38 10.21 29.02
CA TYR A 111 -13.54 9.99 27.86
C TYR A 111 -13.81 8.63 27.23
N GLY A 112 -13.60 8.57 25.93
CA GLY A 112 -13.74 7.37 25.11
C GLY A 112 -12.75 7.38 23.97
N LEU A 113 -12.94 6.43 23.05
CA LEU A 113 -12.10 6.26 21.88
C LEU A 113 -12.96 6.14 20.64
N ASP A 114 -12.44 6.67 19.55
CA ASP A 114 -13.01 6.51 18.23
C ASP A 114 -12.71 5.11 17.67
N GLU A 115 -13.75 4.37 17.29
CA GLU A 115 -13.62 2.99 16.78
C GLU A 115 -13.02 2.89 15.37
N ALA A 116 -12.89 4.00 14.64
CA ALA A 116 -12.40 3.97 13.26
C ALA A 116 -10.90 3.68 13.14
N CYS A 117 -10.10 3.96 14.19
CA CYS A 117 -8.67 3.65 14.20
C CYS A 117 -8.11 3.53 15.62
N LEU A 118 -7.67 2.33 15.99
CA LEU A 118 -7.11 2.03 17.32
C LEU A 118 -5.85 1.19 17.17
N LEU A 119 -4.84 1.44 17.99
CA LEU A 119 -3.73 0.51 18.18
C LEU A 119 -3.83 -0.06 19.60
N VAL A 120 -3.99 -1.37 19.71
CA VAL A 120 -4.20 -2.08 20.99
C VAL A 120 -3.07 -3.06 21.23
N ASP A 121 -2.52 -3.05 22.45
CA ASP A 121 -1.66 -4.12 22.97
C ASP A 121 -2.56 -5.27 23.44
N VAL A 122 -2.76 -6.23 22.53
CA VAL A 122 -3.62 -7.40 22.71
C VAL A 122 -3.11 -8.28 23.85
N GLY A 123 -1.79 -8.34 24.05
CA GLY A 123 -1.18 -9.05 25.17
C GLY A 123 -1.60 -8.46 26.52
N ARG A 124 -1.49 -7.12 26.66
CA ARG A 124 -1.97 -6.41 27.86
C ARG A 124 -3.48 -6.46 28.00
N TRP A 125 -4.23 -6.32 26.91
CA TRP A 125 -5.69 -6.46 26.89
C TRP A 125 -6.13 -7.81 27.46
N SER A 126 -5.51 -8.90 26.99
CA SER A 126 -5.76 -10.24 27.53
C SER A 126 -5.37 -10.36 29.00
N ALA A 127 -4.21 -9.81 29.40
CA ALA A 127 -3.75 -9.86 30.80
C ALA A 127 -4.66 -9.10 31.77
N LEU A 128 -5.39 -8.09 31.29
CA LEU A 128 -6.39 -7.34 32.05
C LEU A 128 -7.78 -7.98 32.04
N GLY A 129 -7.91 -9.20 31.53
CA GLY A 129 -9.17 -9.94 31.51
C GLY A 129 -10.08 -9.54 30.34
N GLN A 130 -9.51 -9.10 29.22
CA GLN A 130 -10.22 -8.78 27.97
C GLN A 130 -11.33 -7.73 28.18
N PRO A 131 -11.00 -6.54 28.70
CA PRO A 131 -11.99 -5.49 28.91
C PRO A 131 -12.67 -5.14 27.58
N ALA A 132 -14.00 -5.12 27.57
CA ALA A 132 -14.78 -4.74 26.39
C ALA A 132 -14.50 -3.28 25.99
N PHE A 133 -14.67 -2.95 24.71
CA PHE A 133 -14.53 -1.59 24.19
C PHE A 133 -15.44 -0.60 24.93
N GLY A 134 -16.71 -0.99 25.11
CA GLY A 134 -17.71 -0.27 25.90
C GLY A 134 -18.56 0.68 25.07
N ALA A 135 -19.84 0.34 24.92
CA ALA A 135 -20.84 1.21 24.30
C ALA A 135 -21.33 2.30 25.28
N PRO A 136 -21.81 3.45 24.78
CA PRO A 136 -22.53 4.41 25.60
C PRO A 136 -23.74 3.76 26.27
N GLY A 137 -24.10 4.21 27.47
CA GLY A 137 -25.21 3.63 28.21
C GLY A 137 -25.78 4.55 29.29
N PRO A 138 -27.06 4.38 29.67
CA PRO A 138 -27.72 5.25 30.64
C PRO A 138 -27.36 4.92 32.10
N ALA A 139 -26.80 3.73 32.36
CA ALA A 139 -26.51 3.26 33.71
C ALA A 139 -25.23 3.93 34.25
N PRO A 140 -25.27 4.55 35.45
CA PRO A 140 -24.07 5.13 36.05
C PRO A 140 -23.06 4.05 36.46
N VAL A 141 -21.83 4.19 35.98
CA VAL A 141 -20.69 3.32 36.31
C VAL A 141 -19.60 4.14 37.00
N GLU A 142 -18.80 3.49 37.83
CA GLU A 142 -17.62 4.12 38.44
C GLU A 142 -16.45 4.02 37.46
N ARG A 143 -15.76 5.14 37.22
CA ARG A 143 -14.64 5.25 36.28
C ARG A 143 -13.48 6.04 36.91
N MET A 144 -12.29 5.85 36.38
CA MET A 144 -11.13 6.69 36.67
C MET A 144 -11.36 8.07 36.07
N LYS A 145 -11.10 9.11 36.85
CA LYS A 145 -11.09 10.50 36.35
C LYS A 145 -9.66 10.84 35.93
N PRO A 146 -9.32 10.86 34.63
CA PRO A 146 -7.94 11.06 34.21
C PRO A 146 -7.45 12.48 34.46
N SER A 147 -6.13 12.61 34.57
CA SER A 147 -5.46 13.91 34.39
C SER A 147 -5.19 14.12 32.90
N VAL A 148 -5.74 15.16 32.31
CA VAL A 148 -5.45 15.52 30.92
C VAL A 148 -4.10 16.22 30.86
N VAL A 149 -3.14 15.63 30.16
CA VAL A 149 -1.83 16.20 29.92
C VAL A 149 -1.76 16.60 28.45
N CYS A 150 -1.45 17.88 28.19
CA CYS A 150 -1.17 18.35 26.84
C CYS A 150 0.34 18.54 26.70
N GLY A 151 0.95 17.79 25.78
CA GLY A 151 2.35 17.99 25.42
C GLY A 151 2.58 19.40 24.86
N LYS A 152 3.77 19.97 25.10
CA LYS A 152 4.18 21.19 24.37
C LYS A 152 4.42 20.80 22.91
N ALA A 153 3.94 21.62 21.98
CA ALA A 153 4.30 21.48 20.57
C ALA A 153 5.84 21.56 20.44
N VAL A 154 6.48 20.48 19.99
CA VAL A 154 7.86 20.52 19.53
C VAL A 154 7.82 20.93 18.06
N PRO A 155 8.74 21.75 17.53
CA PRO A 155 8.77 22.05 16.10
C PRO A 155 8.82 20.76 15.27
N GLY A 156 7.77 20.50 14.49
CA GLY A 156 7.62 19.27 13.70
C GLY A 156 6.77 18.16 14.36
N GLU A 157 6.32 18.34 15.60
CA GLU A 157 5.41 17.41 16.29
C GLU A 157 4.11 18.12 16.69
N GLU A 158 2.97 17.51 16.34
CA GLU A 158 1.66 17.95 16.80
C GLU A 158 1.57 17.77 18.33
N PRO A 159 0.95 18.71 19.08
CA PRO A 159 0.76 18.55 20.51
C PRO A 159 -0.06 17.28 20.78
N THR A 160 0.55 16.28 21.42
CA THR A 160 -0.18 15.08 21.82
C THR A 160 -0.94 15.33 23.11
N ARG A 161 -2.26 15.19 23.07
CA ARG A 161 -3.08 15.05 24.26
C ARG A 161 -2.90 13.63 24.81
N LEU A 162 -2.92 13.50 26.13
CA LEU A 162 -2.77 12.24 26.85
C LEU A 162 -3.72 12.21 28.03
N LEU A 163 -4.40 11.08 28.25
CA LEU A 163 -5.07 10.81 29.53
C LEU A 163 -4.10 10.05 30.42
N ALA A 164 -3.64 10.70 31.49
CA ALA A 164 -2.80 10.07 32.50
C ALA A 164 -3.66 9.46 33.62
N PRO A 165 -3.25 8.31 34.18
CA PRO A 165 -3.86 7.75 35.38
C PRO A 165 -3.87 8.77 36.52
N SER A 166 -4.92 8.74 37.33
CA SER A 166 -5.01 9.55 38.55
C SER A 166 -5.52 8.69 39.71
N SER A 167 -5.52 9.20 40.94
CA SER A 167 -6.15 8.53 42.09
C SER A 167 -7.65 8.84 42.22
N GLN A 168 -8.19 9.73 41.39
CA GLN A 168 -9.58 10.18 41.47
C GLN A 168 -10.51 9.24 40.69
N ARG A 169 -11.71 9.04 41.24
CA ARG A 169 -12.78 8.30 40.60
C ARG A 169 -14.01 9.19 40.46
N GLU A 170 -14.80 8.92 39.44
CA GLU A 170 -16.07 9.57 39.19
C GLU A 170 -17.16 8.52 38.93
N ARG A 171 -18.42 8.88 39.19
CA ARG A 171 -19.56 8.03 38.90
C ARG A 171 -20.50 8.76 37.95
N GLY A 172 -20.76 8.17 36.79
CA GLY A 172 -21.57 8.79 35.75
C GLY A 172 -21.97 7.78 34.69
N ALA A 173 -23.00 8.12 33.92
CA ALA A 173 -23.39 7.33 32.76
C ALA A 173 -22.34 7.55 31.64
N PRO A 174 -21.80 6.49 31.02
CA PRO A 174 -20.84 6.65 29.94
C PRO A 174 -21.53 7.20 28.70
N GLY A 175 -21.14 8.43 28.30
CA GLY A 175 -21.73 9.12 27.16
C GLY A 175 -21.05 8.86 25.81
N VAL A 176 -19.92 8.14 25.79
CA VAL A 176 -19.08 7.94 24.60
C VAL A 176 -18.64 6.47 24.49
N ALA A 177 -18.42 6.01 23.26
CA ALA A 177 -17.90 4.67 22.98
C ALA A 177 -16.41 4.55 23.37
N GLY A 178 -15.92 3.34 23.57
CA GLY A 178 -14.53 3.09 23.95
C GLY A 178 -14.20 3.43 25.42
N TRP A 179 -15.20 3.87 26.20
CA TRP A 179 -15.00 4.34 27.56
C TRP A 179 -14.44 3.26 28.50
N HIS A 180 -14.82 2.00 28.27
CA HIS A 180 -14.45 0.91 29.18
C HIS A 180 -13.01 0.48 28.94
N LEU A 181 -12.53 0.52 27.69
CA LEU A 181 -11.12 0.29 27.37
C LEU A 181 -10.22 1.42 27.90
N VAL A 182 -10.69 2.68 27.83
CA VAL A 182 -10.02 3.82 28.48
C VAL A 182 -9.94 3.62 29.99
N ASP A 183 -11.04 3.27 30.64
CA ASP A 183 -11.09 3.04 32.08
C ASP A 183 -10.15 1.90 32.51
N ALA A 184 -10.15 0.79 31.78
CA ALA A 184 -9.26 -0.35 32.02
C ALA A 184 -7.77 0.04 31.92
N SER A 185 -7.40 0.83 30.90
CA SER A 185 -6.03 1.35 30.76
C SER A 185 -5.63 2.17 31.98
N LEU A 186 -6.47 3.15 32.36
CA LEU A 186 -6.17 4.06 33.47
C LEU A 186 -6.09 3.33 34.82
N ARG A 187 -6.95 2.33 35.06
CA ARG A 187 -6.90 1.49 36.28
C ARG A 187 -5.63 0.65 36.36
N ALA A 188 -5.12 0.22 35.22
CA ALA A 188 -3.85 -0.50 35.12
C ALA A 188 -2.62 0.42 35.25
N GLY A 189 -2.82 1.73 35.45
CA GLY A 189 -1.72 2.70 35.51
C GLY A 189 -1.12 3.03 34.14
N LEU A 190 -1.81 2.68 33.05
CA LEU A 190 -1.35 2.91 31.68
C LEU A 190 -2.02 4.17 31.11
N PRO A 191 -1.25 5.09 30.53
CA PRO A 191 -1.83 6.28 29.90
C PRO A 191 -2.53 5.92 28.58
N VAL A 192 -3.43 6.80 28.13
CA VAL A 192 -4.12 6.69 26.83
C VAL A 192 -3.72 7.88 25.96
N PRO A 193 -2.79 7.69 25.01
CA PRO A 193 -2.37 8.74 24.08
C PRO A 193 -3.44 9.03 23.02
N ASP A 194 -3.62 10.30 22.71
CA ASP A 194 -4.49 10.77 21.62
C ASP A 194 -3.74 10.70 20.28
N LEU A 195 -4.24 9.86 19.38
CA LEU A 195 -3.73 9.76 18.02
C LEU A 195 -4.41 10.72 17.04
N GLY A 196 -5.50 11.39 17.43
CA GLY A 196 -6.30 12.24 16.54
C GLY A 196 -5.46 13.23 15.72
N PRO A 197 -4.60 14.05 16.35
CA PRO A 197 -3.75 15.01 15.63
C PRO A 197 -2.78 14.37 14.64
N ALA A 198 -2.20 13.21 14.98
CA ALA A 198 -1.29 12.49 14.09
C ALA A 198 -2.04 11.85 12.91
N LEU A 199 -3.22 11.29 13.18
CA LEU A 199 -4.06 10.64 12.17
C LEU A 199 -4.69 11.63 11.20
N ALA A 200 -5.05 12.84 11.63
CA ALA A 200 -5.75 13.84 10.82
C ALA A 200 -5.07 14.16 9.47
N ARG A 201 -3.75 13.91 9.36
CA ARG A 201 -2.96 14.16 8.14
C ARG A 201 -2.62 12.91 7.34
N LEU A 202 -2.93 11.73 7.90
CA LEU A 202 -2.53 10.42 7.39
C LEU A 202 -3.72 9.54 7.04
N ARG A 203 -4.96 10.05 7.11
CA ARG A 203 -6.15 9.29 6.79
C ARG A 203 -7.25 10.11 6.15
N VAL A 204 -8.20 9.39 5.56
CA VAL A 204 -9.54 9.88 5.20
C VAL A 204 -10.58 8.94 5.81
N SER A 205 -11.67 9.51 6.32
CA SER A 205 -12.76 8.77 6.95
C SER A 205 -14.00 8.79 6.06
N LEU A 206 -14.17 7.75 5.23
CA LEU A 206 -15.28 7.64 4.27
C LEU A 206 -16.58 7.13 4.91
N GLU A 207 -16.48 6.53 6.09
CA GLU A 207 -17.59 5.98 6.87
C GLU A 207 -18.42 7.06 7.57
N ARG A 208 -17.85 8.25 7.75
CA ARG A 208 -18.47 9.39 8.46
C ARG A 208 -19.24 10.34 7.56
N LEU A 209 -19.22 10.08 6.24
CA LEU A 209 -19.93 10.90 5.28
C LEU A 209 -21.43 10.96 5.64
N HIS A 210 -21.99 12.16 5.64
CA HIS A 210 -23.43 12.30 5.77
C HIS A 210 -24.15 11.54 4.65
N PRO A 211 -25.41 11.07 4.84
CA PRO A 211 -26.08 10.23 3.84
C PRO A 211 -26.11 10.80 2.42
N GLY A 212 -26.16 12.14 2.26
CA GLY A 212 -26.07 12.80 0.96
C GLY A 212 -24.67 12.75 0.35
N GLU A 213 -23.64 12.94 1.17
CA GLU A 213 -22.23 12.86 0.78
C GLU A 213 -21.84 11.42 0.44
N ALA A 214 -22.25 10.44 1.26
CA ALA A 214 -22.02 9.03 1.02
C ALA A 214 -22.59 8.57 -0.34
N ARG A 215 -23.81 9.03 -0.70
CA ARG A 215 -24.38 8.78 -2.03
C ARG A 215 -23.56 9.40 -3.15
N ARG A 216 -23.13 10.65 -2.99
CA ARG A 216 -22.28 11.35 -3.98
C ARG A 216 -20.91 10.69 -4.15
N PHE A 217 -20.32 10.21 -3.06
CA PHE A 217 -19.08 9.44 -3.10
C PHE A 217 -19.31 8.09 -3.78
N ALA A 218 -20.39 7.37 -3.43
CA ALA A 218 -20.73 6.07 -4.01
C ALA A 218 -20.91 6.13 -5.54
N HIS A 219 -21.47 7.22 -6.09
CA HIS A 219 -21.57 7.44 -7.53
C HIS A 219 -20.22 7.55 -8.26
N ARG A 220 -19.12 7.74 -7.53
CA ARG A 220 -17.75 7.86 -8.08
C ARG A 220 -16.94 6.57 -7.94
N LEU A 221 -17.48 5.54 -7.30
CA LEU A 221 -16.82 4.25 -7.19
C LEU A 221 -16.83 3.51 -8.53
N GLY A 222 -15.77 2.74 -8.80
CA GLY A 222 -15.63 2.01 -10.06
C GLY A 222 -15.55 2.97 -11.25
N ASP A 223 -16.21 2.63 -12.35
CA ASP A 223 -16.26 3.43 -13.58
C ASP A 223 -16.97 4.79 -13.40
N GLY A 224 -17.68 4.99 -12.28
CA GLY A 224 -18.34 6.25 -11.96
C GLY A 224 -17.38 7.44 -11.84
N ILE A 225 -16.10 7.19 -11.57
CA ILE A 225 -15.07 8.24 -11.45
C ILE A 225 -14.86 9.00 -12.77
N ASP A 226 -15.02 8.34 -13.91
CA ASP A 226 -14.88 8.98 -15.23
C ASP A 226 -16.10 9.82 -15.62
N CYS A 227 -17.27 9.49 -15.06
CA CYS A 227 -18.55 10.12 -15.38
C CYS A 227 -18.87 11.31 -14.46
N HIS A 228 -18.26 11.39 -13.27
CA HIS A 228 -18.64 12.33 -12.22
C HIS A 228 -17.41 13.03 -11.61
N ARG A 229 -16.94 14.10 -12.25
CA ARG A 229 -15.83 14.92 -11.74
C ARG A 229 -16.10 15.47 -10.33
N VAL A 230 -15.04 15.63 -9.56
CA VAL A 230 -15.11 16.26 -8.23
C VAL A 230 -15.48 17.74 -8.39
N ARG A 231 -16.46 18.20 -7.59
CA ARG A 231 -16.76 19.62 -7.41
C ARG A 231 -16.46 19.97 -5.96
N ASP A 232 -15.73 21.07 -5.74
CA ASP A 232 -15.13 21.42 -4.45
C ASP A 232 -16.14 21.60 -3.30
N ASP A 233 -17.43 21.78 -3.59
CA ASP A 233 -18.50 22.06 -2.62
C ASP A 233 -19.38 20.84 -2.27
N GLU A 234 -19.11 19.65 -2.83
CA GLU A 234 -20.00 18.49 -2.67
C GLU A 234 -19.64 17.52 -1.55
N LEU A 235 -18.38 17.51 -1.12
CA LEU A 235 -17.79 16.56 -0.18
C LEU A 235 -16.80 17.27 0.76
N PRO A 236 -16.52 16.71 1.96
CA PRO A 236 -15.48 17.20 2.85
C PRO A 236 -14.13 17.38 2.13
N ALA A 237 -13.36 18.39 2.51
CA ALA A 237 -12.15 18.81 1.78
C ALA A 237 -11.08 17.71 1.67
N ASP A 238 -10.92 16.90 2.72
CA ASP A 238 -10.02 15.75 2.75
C ASP A 238 -10.48 14.63 1.79
N VAL A 239 -11.77 14.34 1.77
CA VAL A 239 -12.39 13.37 0.83
C VAL A 239 -12.26 13.85 -0.61
N SER A 240 -12.51 15.14 -0.86
CA SER A 240 -12.35 15.77 -2.18
C SER A 240 -10.90 15.72 -2.65
N ALA A 241 -9.93 15.99 -1.77
CA ALA A 241 -8.50 15.89 -2.07
C ALA A 241 -8.09 14.45 -2.41
N PHE A 242 -8.56 13.47 -1.63
CA PHE A 242 -8.34 12.06 -1.90
C PHE A 242 -8.93 11.62 -3.24
N LEU A 243 -10.18 11.98 -3.53
CA LEU A 243 -10.81 11.66 -4.81
C LEU A 243 -10.09 12.32 -5.99
N THR A 244 -9.63 13.56 -5.83
CA THR A 244 -8.87 14.26 -6.88
C THR A 244 -7.57 13.52 -7.20
N GLU A 245 -6.87 13.01 -6.18
CA GLU A 245 -5.67 12.19 -6.39
C GLU A 245 -6.01 10.90 -7.14
N VAL A 246 -7.05 10.18 -6.71
CA VAL A 246 -7.49 8.94 -7.36
C VAL A 246 -7.94 9.20 -8.81
N GLU A 247 -8.74 10.23 -9.06
CA GLU A 247 -9.20 10.62 -10.40
C GLU A 247 -7.99 10.90 -11.30
N ARG A 248 -6.99 11.63 -10.77
CA ARG A 248 -5.75 11.89 -11.50
C ARG A 248 -5.03 10.60 -11.84
N GLN A 249 -4.90 9.65 -10.92
CA GLN A 249 -4.22 8.37 -11.18
C GLN A 249 -4.99 7.51 -12.18
N VAL A 250 -6.32 7.42 -12.06
CA VAL A 250 -7.18 6.66 -12.98
C VAL A 250 -7.14 7.24 -14.38
N ALA A 251 -7.38 8.55 -14.53
CA ALA A 251 -7.43 9.23 -15.82
C ALA A 251 -6.10 9.18 -16.59
N ASN A 252 -4.97 9.14 -15.86
CA ASN A 252 -3.64 9.14 -16.45
C ASN A 252 -2.98 7.77 -16.53
N ALA A 253 -3.60 6.70 -16.02
CA ALA A 253 -2.98 5.37 -15.95
C ALA A 253 -2.41 4.92 -17.30
N ARG A 254 -3.19 5.01 -18.38
CA ARG A 254 -2.80 4.61 -19.75
C ARG A 254 -1.74 5.49 -20.42
N ARG A 255 -1.31 6.55 -19.75
CA ARG A 255 -0.28 7.49 -20.21
C ARG A 255 0.88 7.61 -19.22
N GLY A 256 0.87 6.79 -18.17
CA GLY A 256 1.86 6.80 -17.11
C GLY A 256 3.25 6.44 -17.62
N VAL A 257 4.27 7.19 -17.19
CA VAL A 257 5.69 6.90 -17.44
C VAL A 257 6.44 6.99 -16.13
N PHE A 258 7.09 5.89 -15.75
CA PHE A 258 7.89 5.77 -14.54
C PHE A 258 9.38 5.82 -14.92
N LEU A 259 10.05 6.91 -14.57
CA LEU A 259 11.49 7.07 -14.82
C LEU A 259 12.35 6.19 -13.89
N TRP A 260 11.82 5.89 -12.71
CA TRP A 260 12.46 5.07 -11.68
C TRP A 260 11.47 4.01 -11.17
N ASN A 261 12.00 2.98 -10.52
CA ASN A 261 11.16 2.04 -9.79
C ASN A 261 10.69 2.67 -8.48
N LEU A 262 9.39 2.57 -8.20
CA LEU A 262 8.86 2.91 -6.87
C LEU A 262 9.17 1.79 -5.87
N GLU A 263 9.15 0.55 -6.34
CA GLU A 263 9.56 -0.60 -5.55
C GLU A 263 11.08 -0.71 -5.40
N SER A 264 11.53 -1.22 -4.24
CA SER A 264 12.92 -1.61 -4.03
C SER A 264 13.35 -2.66 -5.06
N CYS A 265 14.66 -2.67 -5.36
CA CYS A 265 15.30 -3.70 -6.16
C CYS A 265 15.88 -4.83 -5.32
N ASP A 266 15.88 -4.74 -3.98
CA ASP A 266 16.56 -5.70 -3.10
C ASP A 266 16.07 -7.15 -3.30
N ASP A 267 14.81 -7.31 -3.64
CA ASP A 267 14.12 -8.57 -3.86
C ASP A 267 14.57 -9.32 -5.14
N VAL A 268 15.32 -8.67 -6.01
CA VAL A 268 15.83 -9.27 -7.25
C VAL A 268 17.36 -9.29 -7.34
N ARG A 269 18.07 -8.88 -6.28
CA ARG A 269 19.55 -8.79 -6.30
C ARG A 269 20.24 -10.13 -6.09
N VAL A 270 19.57 -11.06 -5.43
CA VAL A 270 20.10 -12.39 -5.14
C VAL A 270 19.43 -13.38 -6.07
N PRO A 271 20.19 -14.13 -6.89
CA PRO A 271 19.59 -15.16 -7.72
C PRO A 271 19.02 -16.31 -6.87
N PRO A 272 17.98 -16.99 -7.37
CA PRO A 272 17.49 -18.25 -6.79
C PRO A 272 18.61 -19.27 -6.60
N GLU A 273 18.59 -20.07 -5.53
CA GLU A 273 19.63 -21.10 -5.27
C GLU A 273 19.84 -22.08 -6.43
N ARG A 274 18.79 -22.33 -7.23
CA ARG A 274 18.81 -23.30 -8.35
C ARG A 274 18.72 -22.63 -9.71
N TRP A 275 19.07 -21.34 -9.78
CA TRP A 275 19.14 -20.63 -11.05
C TRP A 275 20.42 -20.99 -11.81
N GLU A 276 20.26 -21.24 -13.10
CA GLU A 276 21.36 -21.52 -14.02
C GLU A 276 21.42 -20.38 -15.05
N PRO A 277 22.42 -19.47 -14.96
CA PRO A 277 22.60 -18.43 -15.95
C PRO A 277 23.04 -19.02 -17.32
N PRO A 278 22.79 -18.32 -18.44
CA PRO A 278 22.14 -17.01 -18.53
C PRO A 278 20.62 -17.10 -18.71
N ILE A 279 19.94 -16.01 -18.39
CA ILE A 279 18.55 -15.79 -18.79
C ILE A 279 18.42 -15.79 -20.32
N SER A 280 17.44 -16.55 -20.84
CA SER A 280 17.13 -16.59 -22.27
C SER A 280 16.15 -15.48 -22.66
N THR A 281 15.16 -15.21 -21.82
CA THR A 281 14.13 -14.20 -22.09
C THR A 281 13.66 -13.53 -20.81
N LEU A 282 13.67 -12.20 -20.80
CA LEU A 282 13.04 -11.39 -19.76
C LEU A 282 11.79 -10.72 -20.34
N LEU A 283 10.60 -11.11 -19.89
CA LEU A 283 9.36 -10.36 -20.11
C LEU A 283 9.19 -9.37 -18.97
N THR A 284 9.04 -8.09 -19.27
CA THR A 284 9.09 -7.06 -18.23
C THR A 284 8.21 -5.86 -18.53
N VAL A 285 7.63 -5.25 -17.49
CA VAL A 285 7.01 -3.92 -17.60
C VAL A 285 8.01 -2.84 -18.06
N ALA A 286 7.55 -1.81 -18.75
CA ALA A 286 8.39 -0.73 -19.28
C ALA A 286 8.64 0.38 -18.24
N SER A 287 9.11 0.00 -17.05
CA SER A 287 9.27 0.89 -15.89
C SER A 287 10.66 0.79 -15.26
N GLY A 288 11.30 1.95 -15.06
CA GLY A 288 12.56 2.08 -14.33
C GLY A 288 13.72 1.20 -14.82
N PHE A 289 14.55 0.78 -13.85
CA PHE A 289 15.81 0.03 -14.00
C PHE A 289 15.82 -1.33 -13.28
N LYS A 290 14.74 -1.75 -12.61
CA LYS A 290 14.63 -3.10 -12.05
C LYS A 290 14.82 -4.23 -13.08
N PRO A 291 14.43 -4.10 -14.37
CA PRO A 291 14.78 -5.10 -15.39
C PRO A 291 16.29 -5.30 -15.53
N ASN A 292 17.05 -4.21 -15.44
CA ASN A 292 18.51 -4.23 -15.49
C ASN A 292 19.08 -5.00 -14.28
N MET A 293 18.51 -4.78 -13.09
CA MET A 293 18.93 -5.51 -11.88
C MET A 293 18.62 -7.01 -11.96
N ILE A 294 17.44 -7.38 -12.50
CA ILE A 294 17.07 -8.78 -12.74
C ILE A 294 18.06 -9.44 -13.71
N LEU A 295 18.41 -8.76 -14.81
CA LEU A 295 19.40 -9.27 -15.76
C LEU A 295 20.78 -9.43 -15.11
N GLU A 296 21.22 -8.45 -14.32
CA GLU A 296 22.52 -8.50 -13.66
C GLU A 296 22.61 -9.66 -12.66
N SER A 297 21.59 -9.86 -11.83
CA SER A 297 21.59 -10.92 -10.80
C SER A 297 21.45 -12.32 -11.39
N LEU A 298 20.64 -12.48 -12.43
CA LEU A 298 20.38 -13.76 -13.09
C LEU A 298 21.40 -14.07 -14.20
N GLY A 299 22.26 -13.12 -14.56
CA GLY A 299 23.22 -13.24 -15.65
C GLY A 299 22.57 -13.25 -17.03
N PHE A 300 23.18 -12.57 -18.00
CA PHE A 300 22.68 -12.46 -19.37
C PHE A 300 23.82 -12.41 -20.40
N ASP A 301 23.52 -12.84 -21.62
CA ASP A 301 24.44 -12.84 -22.76
C ASP A 301 23.80 -12.21 -24.00
N GLU A 302 24.53 -12.15 -25.12
CA GLU A 302 24.07 -11.53 -26.37
C GLU A 302 22.87 -12.22 -27.02
N ARG A 303 22.50 -13.42 -26.57
CA ARG A 303 21.33 -14.17 -27.05
C ARG A 303 20.09 -13.93 -26.20
N THR A 304 20.24 -13.27 -25.03
CA THR A 304 19.13 -12.86 -24.19
C THR A 304 18.19 -11.92 -24.95
N LEU A 305 16.89 -12.25 -24.93
CA LEU A 305 15.81 -11.40 -25.43
C LEU A 305 15.17 -10.63 -24.27
N VAL A 306 14.95 -9.33 -24.44
CA VAL A 306 14.14 -8.52 -23.51
C VAL A 306 12.85 -8.12 -24.22
N VAL A 307 11.70 -8.54 -23.67
CA VAL A 307 10.37 -8.18 -24.15
C VAL A 307 9.75 -7.20 -23.18
N TYR A 308 9.73 -5.93 -23.55
CA TYR A 308 9.00 -4.91 -22.82
C TYR A 308 7.51 -5.01 -23.12
N PHE A 309 6.69 -4.98 -22.08
CA PHE A 309 5.25 -4.83 -22.22
C PHE A 309 4.71 -3.74 -21.32
N ASP A 310 3.68 -3.03 -21.77
CA ASP A 310 3.03 -2.04 -20.93
C ASP A 310 1.65 -1.70 -21.49
N TYR A 311 0.72 -1.29 -20.63
CA TYR A 311 -0.57 -0.77 -21.06
C TYR A 311 -0.48 0.72 -21.42
N SER A 312 0.60 1.38 -21.01
CA SER A 312 0.96 2.75 -21.39
C SER A 312 1.83 2.77 -22.65
N ALA A 313 1.25 3.23 -23.77
CA ALA A 313 2.02 3.44 -25.00
C ALA A 313 3.17 4.46 -24.82
N PRO A 314 2.99 5.57 -24.08
CA PRO A 314 4.10 6.47 -23.73
C PRO A 314 5.23 5.79 -22.95
N ALA A 315 4.96 4.83 -22.07
CA ALA A 315 6.00 4.10 -21.33
C ALA A 315 6.90 3.28 -22.27
N LEU A 316 6.27 2.57 -23.22
CA LEU A 316 7.01 1.82 -24.24
C LEU A 316 7.86 2.76 -25.11
N GLU A 317 7.31 3.91 -25.51
CA GLU A 317 8.07 4.89 -26.31
C GLU A 317 9.22 5.51 -25.51
N ALA A 318 9.01 5.83 -24.23
CA ALA A 318 10.08 6.30 -23.36
C ALA A 318 11.22 5.28 -23.26
N LYS A 319 10.89 3.98 -23.15
CA LYS A 319 11.91 2.92 -23.12
C LYS A 319 12.63 2.75 -24.46
N ARG A 320 11.94 2.93 -25.60
CA ARG A 320 12.58 2.98 -26.93
C ARG A 320 13.56 4.14 -27.04
N LEU A 321 13.15 5.34 -26.61
CA LEU A 321 14.01 6.53 -26.60
C LEU A 321 15.23 6.34 -25.70
N LEU A 322 15.05 5.74 -24.51
CA LEU A 322 16.13 5.40 -23.60
C LEU A 322 17.17 4.51 -24.29
N LEU A 323 16.74 3.41 -24.90
CA LEU A 323 17.63 2.47 -25.59
C LEU A 323 18.31 3.07 -26.83
N ARG A 324 17.64 3.99 -27.53
CA ARG A 324 18.15 4.59 -28.78
C ARG A 324 19.09 5.77 -28.55
N GLU A 325 18.74 6.66 -27.62
CA GLU A 325 19.35 7.98 -27.50
C GLU A 325 20.21 8.14 -26.23
N TRP A 326 20.03 7.31 -25.20
CA TRP A 326 20.83 7.40 -23.99
C TRP A 326 22.12 6.56 -24.07
N ASP A 327 23.23 7.18 -23.71
CA ASP A 327 24.55 6.54 -23.69
C ASP A 327 24.89 5.87 -22.34
N GLY A 328 24.00 5.98 -21.35
CA GLY A 328 24.22 5.44 -20.01
C GLY A 328 24.81 6.44 -19.02
N THR A 329 25.16 7.65 -19.47
CA THR A 329 25.75 8.69 -18.63
C THR A 329 24.75 9.83 -18.40
N ASN A 330 24.82 10.49 -17.25
CA ASN A 330 24.02 11.68 -16.96
C ASN A 330 22.51 11.52 -17.24
N PHE A 331 21.88 10.52 -16.61
CA PHE A 331 20.42 10.30 -16.73
C PHE A 331 19.56 11.56 -16.51
N PRO A 332 19.90 12.51 -15.59
CA PRO A 332 19.13 13.75 -15.44
C PRO A 332 19.05 14.60 -16.71
N ALA A 333 20.07 14.60 -17.57
CA ALA A 333 20.02 15.28 -18.86
C ALA A 333 19.10 14.54 -19.84
N PHE A 334 19.19 13.20 -19.89
CA PHE A 334 18.30 12.39 -20.71
C PHE A 334 16.83 12.51 -20.29
N ALA A 335 16.53 12.50 -18.99
CA ALA A 335 15.16 12.68 -18.48
C ALA A 335 14.55 14.02 -18.91
N ARG A 336 15.35 15.10 -18.96
CA ARG A 336 14.90 16.40 -19.49
C ARG A 336 14.64 16.35 -20.99
N LEU A 337 15.51 15.71 -21.76
CA LEU A 337 15.28 15.46 -23.19
C LEU A 337 13.99 14.66 -23.41
N LEU A 338 13.71 13.68 -22.55
CA LEU A 338 12.49 12.88 -22.62
C LEU A 338 11.25 13.76 -22.41
N PHE A 339 11.27 14.69 -21.45
CA PHE A 339 10.19 15.66 -21.23
C PHE A 339 9.91 16.53 -22.46
N GLU A 340 10.94 16.85 -23.24
CA GLU A 340 10.80 17.60 -24.50
C GLU A 340 10.23 16.75 -25.63
N ARG A 341 10.62 15.47 -25.73
CA ARG A 341 10.18 14.55 -26.80
C ARG A 341 8.80 13.96 -26.58
N LEU A 342 8.42 13.75 -25.33
CA LEU A 342 7.14 13.18 -24.91
C LEU A 342 6.41 14.20 -24.04
N PRO A 343 5.61 15.10 -24.65
CA PRO A 343 5.04 16.24 -23.96
C PRO A 343 3.99 15.83 -22.93
N VAL A 344 3.87 16.63 -21.85
CA VAL A 344 2.94 16.38 -20.74
C VAL A 344 1.45 16.37 -21.14
N SER A 345 1.12 16.94 -22.30
CA SER A 345 -0.23 16.88 -22.88
C SER A 345 -0.64 15.45 -23.26
N GLU A 346 0.33 14.58 -23.54
CA GLU A 346 0.15 13.18 -23.98
C GLU A 346 0.81 12.17 -23.03
N THR A 347 1.67 12.62 -22.11
CA THR A 347 2.41 11.77 -21.18
C THR A 347 2.19 12.20 -19.74
N TYR A 348 1.96 11.25 -18.85
CA TYR A 348 1.89 11.50 -17.41
C TYR A 348 3.12 10.92 -16.72
N TYR A 349 4.07 11.77 -16.37
CA TYR A 349 5.26 11.34 -15.65
C TYR A 349 4.95 11.14 -14.17
N GLN A 350 5.21 9.94 -13.67
CA GLN A 350 5.08 9.59 -12.25
C GLN A 350 6.31 10.12 -11.50
N LEU A 351 6.28 11.43 -11.22
CA LEU A 351 7.37 12.14 -10.55
C LEU A 351 7.10 12.31 -9.06
N PRO A 352 8.16 12.58 -8.25
CA PRO A 352 8.01 12.76 -6.83
C PRO A 352 6.97 13.83 -6.45
N SER A 353 6.28 13.63 -5.32
CA SER A 353 5.21 14.46 -4.75
C SER A 353 4.15 14.93 -5.76
N GLY A 354 3.82 14.10 -6.77
CA GLY A 354 2.83 14.45 -7.80
C GLY A 354 3.22 15.66 -8.65
N LYS A 355 4.52 15.95 -8.74
CA LYS A 355 5.05 17.06 -9.55
C LYS A 355 4.93 16.75 -11.03
N THR A 356 5.00 17.81 -11.83
CA THR A 356 5.13 17.77 -13.28
C THR A 356 6.55 18.17 -13.68
N PRO A 357 7.01 17.89 -14.91
CA PRO A 357 8.25 18.44 -15.43
C PRO A 357 8.44 19.94 -15.17
N ASP A 358 7.38 20.74 -15.29
CA ASP A 358 7.41 22.19 -15.10
C ASP A 358 7.53 22.62 -13.62
N THR A 359 7.08 21.78 -12.70
CA THR A 359 7.04 22.09 -11.25
C THR A 359 8.08 21.32 -10.45
N LEU A 360 8.89 20.49 -11.11
CA LEU A 360 9.94 19.70 -10.50
C LEU A 360 11.08 20.62 -10.04
N ALA A 361 11.43 20.52 -8.76
CA ALA A 361 12.54 21.30 -8.21
C ALA A 361 13.86 20.92 -8.87
N ARG A 362 14.75 21.91 -9.05
CA ARG A 362 16.11 21.70 -9.53
C ARG A 362 16.86 20.77 -8.56
N GLY A 363 17.58 19.78 -9.07
CA GLY A 363 18.37 18.84 -8.26
C GLY A 363 17.66 17.53 -7.91
N VAL A 364 16.34 17.42 -8.11
CA VAL A 364 15.59 16.18 -7.80
C VAL A 364 16.06 15.04 -8.69
N LEU A 365 16.15 15.25 -10.01
CA LEU A 365 16.62 14.23 -10.94
C LEU A 365 18.04 13.77 -10.62
N GLU A 366 18.92 14.71 -10.26
CA GLU A 366 20.29 14.42 -9.86
C GLU A 366 20.36 13.58 -8.58
N THR A 367 19.49 13.88 -7.61
CA THR A 367 19.42 13.14 -6.34
C THR A 367 18.94 11.70 -6.58
N GLU A 368 17.85 11.53 -7.34
CA GLU A 368 17.34 10.18 -7.67
C GLU A 368 18.35 9.38 -8.51
N TRP A 369 19.08 10.05 -9.41
CA TRP A 369 20.13 9.39 -10.19
C TRP A 369 21.30 8.94 -9.33
N ALA A 370 21.76 9.77 -8.38
CA ALA A 370 22.81 9.37 -7.45
C ALA A 370 22.42 8.14 -6.63
N ARG A 371 21.17 8.09 -6.14
CA ARG A 371 20.63 6.92 -5.42
C ARG A 371 20.57 5.68 -6.30
N ALA A 372 20.17 5.82 -7.55
CA ALA A 372 20.19 4.71 -8.51
C ALA A 372 21.62 4.19 -8.65
N LEU A 373 22.62 5.07 -8.86
CA LEU A 373 24.03 4.66 -8.99
C LEU A 373 24.58 3.94 -7.75
N ASP A 374 24.17 4.34 -6.54
CA ASP A 374 24.58 3.67 -5.30
C ASP A 374 24.15 2.18 -5.29
N LEU A 375 22.98 1.86 -5.86
CA LEU A 375 22.51 0.47 -5.98
C LEU A 375 23.41 -0.40 -6.87
N TRP A 376 24.09 0.23 -7.83
CA TRP A 376 25.00 -0.42 -8.78
C TRP A 376 26.45 -0.46 -8.31
N GLY A 377 26.77 0.17 -7.17
CA GLY A 377 28.16 0.34 -6.73
C GLY A 377 28.89 1.46 -7.48
N GLY A 378 28.15 2.38 -8.10
CA GLY A 378 28.66 3.59 -8.74
C GLY A 378 28.47 3.65 -10.26
N ALA A 379 28.77 4.82 -10.84
CA ALA A 379 28.57 5.13 -12.25
C ALA A 379 29.22 4.11 -13.20
N ARG A 380 30.47 3.72 -12.94
CA ARG A 380 31.21 2.82 -13.82
C ARG A 380 30.56 1.43 -13.94
N ALA A 381 30.13 0.86 -12.82
CA ALA A 381 29.47 -0.45 -12.83
C ALA A 381 28.13 -0.39 -13.58
N PHE A 382 27.39 0.71 -13.42
CA PHE A 382 26.17 0.95 -14.20
C PHE A 382 26.49 1.09 -15.70
N GLU A 383 27.50 1.86 -16.08
CA GLU A 383 27.90 2.06 -17.47
C GLU A 383 28.30 0.74 -18.15
N GLU A 384 29.14 -0.07 -17.48
CA GLU A 384 29.56 -1.40 -17.97
C GLU A 384 28.35 -2.33 -18.17
N HIS A 385 27.37 -2.30 -17.27
CA HIS A 385 26.11 -3.01 -17.45
C HIS A 385 25.31 -2.46 -18.63
N TRP A 386 25.13 -1.14 -18.70
CA TRP A 386 24.31 -0.47 -19.71
C TRP A 386 24.81 -0.74 -21.13
N GLU A 387 26.13 -0.74 -21.35
CA GLU A 387 26.72 -1.06 -22.64
C GLU A 387 26.34 -2.46 -23.13
N ARG A 388 26.43 -3.47 -22.24
CA ARG A 388 26.03 -4.86 -22.53
C ARG A 388 24.54 -4.96 -22.77
N TYR A 389 23.75 -4.34 -21.89
CA TYR A 389 22.30 -4.37 -21.94
C TYR A 389 21.77 -3.74 -23.24
N ARG A 390 22.29 -2.59 -23.67
CA ARG A 390 21.85 -1.91 -24.90
C ARG A 390 22.10 -2.72 -26.17
N ALA A 391 23.07 -3.64 -26.15
CA ALA A 391 23.38 -4.52 -27.28
C ALA A 391 22.39 -5.68 -27.46
N LEU A 392 21.52 -5.94 -26.46
CA LEU A 392 20.54 -7.01 -26.52
C LEU A 392 19.44 -6.74 -27.56
N ARG A 393 18.76 -7.82 -27.96
CA ARG A 393 17.51 -7.70 -28.71
C ARG A 393 16.40 -7.25 -27.76
N HIS A 394 15.70 -6.18 -28.17
CA HIS A 394 14.58 -5.63 -27.42
C HIS A 394 13.30 -5.66 -28.28
N GLU A 395 12.22 -6.14 -27.69
CA GLU A 395 10.87 -6.13 -28.28
C GLU A 395 9.92 -5.32 -27.39
N PHE A 396 8.84 -4.81 -27.98
CA PHE A 396 7.91 -3.90 -27.31
C PHE A 396 6.48 -4.28 -27.66
N VAL A 397 5.71 -4.65 -26.64
CA VAL A 397 4.35 -5.18 -26.76
C VAL A 397 3.40 -4.25 -26.00
N HIS A 398 2.48 -3.59 -26.69
CA HIS A 398 1.40 -2.87 -26.02
C HIS A 398 0.39 -3.89 -25.48
N CYS A 399 0.28 -4.01 -24.16
CA CYS A 399 -0.52 -5.03 -23.50
C CYS A 399 -0.95 -4.60 -22.11
N ASP A 400 -2.25 -4.77 -21.83
CA ASP A 400 -2.79 -4.69 -20.48
C ASP A 400 -2.98 -6.12 -19.95
N VAL A 401 -2.01 -6.60 -19.17
CA VAL A 401 -2.03 -7.97 -18.61
C VAL A 401 -3.21 -8.21 -17.66
N VAL A 402 -3.84 -7.16 -17.14
CA VAL A 402 -5.02 -7.29 -16.28
C VAL A 402 -6.26 -7.63 -17.11
N THR A 403 -6.41 -7.02 -18.28
CA THR A 403 -7.62 -7.19 -19.11
C THR A 403 -7.45 -8.18 -20.27
N ASP A 404 -6.31 -8.17 -20.94
CA ASP A 404 -5.99 -9.06 -22.06
C ASP A 404 -4.49 -9.42 -22.07
N PRO A 405 -4.08 -10.50 -21.39
CA PRO A 405 -2.68 -10.87 -21.28
C PRO A 405 -2.09 -11.55 -22.52
N ARG A 406 -2.93 -11.93 -23.50
CA ARG A 406 -2.53 -12.76 -24.65
C ARG A 406 -1.30 -12.22 -25.41
N PRO A 407 -1.19 -10.91 -25.72
CA PRO A 407 -0.04 -10.38 -26.46
C PRO A 407 1.30 -10.65 -25.78
N VAL A 408 1.36 -10.60 -24.45
CA VAL A 408 2.57 -10.90 -23.67
C VAL A 408 2.79 -12.40 -23.58
N LEU A 409 1.72 -13.15 -23.32
CA LEU A 409 1.82 -14.59 -23.16
C LEU A 409 2.33 -15.28 -24.43
N ASP A 410 2.10 -14.73 -25.62
CA ASP A 410 2.61 -15.27 -26.88
C ASP A 410 4.14 -15.21 -26.99
N HIS A 411 4.80 -14.47 -26.10
CA HIS A 411 6.25 -14.40 -25.96
C HIS A 411 6.79 -15.28 -24.82
N VAL A 412 5.92 -15.97 -24.07
CA VAL A 412 6.34 -16.91 -23.03
C VAL A 412 6.89 -18.16 -23.71
N GLY A 413 8.22 -18.23 -23.80
CA GLY A 413 8.93 -19.36 -24.37
C GLY A 413 8.83 -20.61 -23.50
N ALA A 414 8.95 -21.79 -24.11
CA ALA A 414 9.04 -23.04 -23.39
C ALA A 414 10.45 -23.26 -22.80
N GLY A 415 10.53 -23.90 -21.63
CA GLY A 415 11.78 -24.32 -21.01
C GLY A 415 12.34 -23.31 -19.99
N ARG A 416 13.51 -23.65 -19.46
CA ARG A 416 14.21 -22.86 -18.43
C ARG A 416 14.87 -21.62 -19.01
N GLY A 417 15.14 -20.64 -18.15
CA GLY A 417 15.79 -19.38 -18.53
C GLY A 417 14.81 -18.26 -18.92
N CYS A 418 13.50 -18.53 -18.92
CA CYS A 418 12.48 -17.51 -19.10
C CYS A 418 12.09 -16.90 -17.74
N VAL A 419 11.96 -15.58 -17.69
CA VAL A 419 11.58 -14.83 -16.48
C VAL A 419 10.53 -13.80 -16.86
N VAL A 420 9.53 -13.61 -15.99
CA VAL A 420 8.56 -12.52 -16.13
C VAL A 420 8.55 -11.64 -14.89
N TRP A 421 8.56 -10.32 -15.11
CA TRP A 421 8.34 -9.32 -14.06
C TRP A 421 7.20 -8.37 -14.43
N TRP A 422 6.10 -8.42 -13.67
CA TRP A 422 4.91 -7.60 -13.90
C TRP A 422 4.69 -6.48 -12.86
N SER A 423 5.67 -6.25 -11.97
CA SER A 423 5.56 -5.29 -10.86
C SER A 423 4.26 -5.50 -10.08
N ASN A 424 3.47 -4.45 -9.84
CA ASN A 424 2.18 -4.48 -9.17
C ASN A 424 0.99 -4.26 -10.11
N ALA A 425 1.03 -4.79 -11.34
CA ALA A 425 -0.03 -4.59 -12.34
C ALA A 425 -1.46 -4.86 -11.82
N PHE A 426 -1.63 -5.84 -10.91
CA PHE A 426 -2.92 -6.20 -10.30
C PHE A 426 -3.26 -5.43 -9.01
N PHE A 427 -2.39 -4.50 -8.60
CA PHE A 427 -2.46 -3.73 -7.36
C PHE A 427 -2.07 -2.25 -7.54
N THR A 428 -2.49 -1.63 -8.64
CA THR A 428 -2.32 -0.18 -8.84
C THR A 428 -3.50 0.60 -8.25
N VAL A 429 -3.32 1.90 -7.98
CA VAL A 429 -4.44 2.78 -7.55
C VAL A 429 -5.63 2.67 -8.51
N SER A 430 -5.35 2.66 -9.81
CA SER A 430 -6.38 2.50 -10.85
C SER A 430 -7.11 1.17 -10.72
N THR A 431 -6.39 0.06 -10.59
CA THR A 431 -7.02 -1.27 -10.46
C THR A 431 -7.81 -1.40 -9.15
N ASN A 432 -7.26 -0.90 -8.04
CA ASN A 432 -7.90 -0.92 -6.71
C ASN A 432 -9.20 -0.10 -6.70
N TRP A 433 -9.26 0.98 -7.49
CA TRP A 433 -10.47 1.80 -7.59
C TRP A 433 -11.52 1.18 -8.49
N LEU A 434 -11.11 0.74 -9.68
CA LEU A 434 -12.02 0.27 -10.73
C LEU A 434 -12.59 -1.13 -10.45
N ARG A 435 -11.92 -1.95 -9.64
CA ARG A 435 -12.27 -3.35 -9.40
C ARG A 435 -12.41 -3.65 -7.91
N THR A 436 -13.33 -4.54 -7.58
CA THR A 436 -13.39 -5.17 -6.24
C THR A 436 -12.19 -6.10 -6.03
N ILE A 437 -11.90 -6.45 -4.78
CA ILE A 437 -10.84 -7.42 -4.47
C ILE A 437 -11.12 -8.78 -5.13
N GLY A 438 -12.38 -9.22 -5.12
CA GLY A 438 -12.80 -10.48 -5.75
C GLY A 438 -12.56 -10.50 -7.27
N GLU A 439 -12.85 -9.40 -7.97
CA GLU A 439 -12.56 -9.30 -9.40
C GLU A 439 -11.05 -9.33 -9.69
N ARG A 440 -10.25 -8.59 -8.92
CA ARG A 440 -8.78 -8.59 -9.08
C ARG A 440 -8.18 -9.97 -8.84
N ARG A 441 -8.70 -10.69 -7.83
CA ARG A 441 -8.33 -12.08 -7.56
C ARG A 441 -8.55 -12.96 -8.78
N LEU A 442 -9.74 -12.93 -9.39
CA LEU A 442 -10.05 -13.75 -10.56
C LEU A 442 -9.16 -13.42 -11.76
N LEU A 443 -8.87 -12.14 -11.99
CA LEU A 443 -7.98 -11.70 -13.07
C LEU A 443 -6.54 -12.18 -12.84
N PHE A 444 -6.05 -12.10 -11.60
CA PHE A 444 -4.73 -12.58 -11.22
C PHE A 444 -4.61 -14.11 -11.27
N GLU A 445 -5.61 -14.84 -10.78
CA GLU A 445 -5.63 -16.31 -10.85
C GLU A 445 -5.57 -16.79 -12.31
N ARG A 446 -6.32 -16.14 -13.22
CA ARG A 446 -6.25 -16.45 -14.65
C ARG A 446 -4.86 -16.18 -15.23
N TRP A 447 -4.23 -15.06 -14.86
CA TRP A 447 -2.85 -14.76 -15.28
C TRP A 447 -1.88 -15.86 -14.86
N VAL A 448 -1.96 -16.31 -13.60
CA VAL A 448 -1.10 -17.39 -13.08
C VAL A 448 -1.39 -18.73 -13.77
N ASP A 449 -2.67 -19.07 -14.00
CA ASP A 449 -3.06 -20.27 -14.74
C ASP A 449 -2.43 -20.29 -16.13
N GLU A 450 -2.57 -19.19 -16.89
CA GLU A 450 -2.06 -19.10 -18.26
C GLU A 450 -0.52 -19.12 -18.32
N LEU A 451 0.17 -18.53 -17.33
CA LEU A 451 1.63 -18.64 -17.22
C LEU A 451 2.08 -20.08 -16.93
N ALA A 452 1.47 -20.73 -15.94
CA ALA A 452 1.83 -22.09 -15.54
C ALA A 452 1.53 -23.12 -16.62
N GLU A 453 0.44 -22.93 -17.37
CA GLU A 453 0.07 -23.76 -18.52
C GLU A 453 1.10 -23.63 -19.66
N ARG A 454 1.55 -22.41 -19.98
CA ARG A 454 2.49 -22.15 -21.09
C ARG A 454 3.92 -22.54 -20.75
N ASN A 455 4.39 -22.20 -19.56
CA ASN A 455 5.73 -22.55 -19.10
C ASN A 455 5.76 -22.79 -17.58
N PRO A 456 5.68 -24.07 -17.14
CA PRO A 456 5.75 -24.40 -15.73
C PRO A 456 7.08 -24.03 -15.05
N ASP A 457 8.17 -23.93 -15.82
CA ASP A 457 9.52 -23.58 -15.35
C ASP A 457 9.79 -22.05 -15.38
N LEU A 458 8.81 -21.24 -15.80
CA LEU A 458 8.94 -19.77 -15.83
C LEU A 458 9.20 -19.22 -14.43
N LEU A 459 10.25 -18.42 -14.28
CA LEU A 459 10.56 -17.74 -13.03
C LEU A 459 9.72 -16.46 -12.90
N LEU A 460 9.05 -16.31 -11.76
CA LEU A 460 8.10 -15.23 -11.51
C LEU A 460 8.69 -14.16 -10.59
N TYR A 461 8.44 -12.89 -10.96
CA TYR A 461 8.64 -11.71 -10.12
C TYR A 461 7.44 -10.76 -10.24
N GLY A 462 6.99 -10.22 -9.11
CA GLY A 462 5.89 -9.25 -9.08
C GLY A 462 5.03 -9.38 -7.84
N ALA A 463 3.87 -8.74 -7.87
CA ALA A 463 2.92 -8.75 -6.77
C ALA A 463 1.58 -9.37 -7.18
N ASP A 464 0.92 -10.03 -6.23
CA ASP A 464 -0.43 -10.56 -6.38
C ASP A 464 -1.51 -9.46 -6.30
N HIS A 465 -2.77 -9.86 -6.45
CA HIS A 465 -3.94 -8.99 -6.34
C HIS A 465 -4.18 -8.36 -4.95
N CYS A 466 -3.37 -8.69 -3.94
CA CYS A 466 -3.35 -8.11 -2.60
C CYS A 466 -1.99 -7.49 -2.24
N ASN A 467 -1.14 -7.23 -3.24
CA ASN A 467 0.20 -6.68 -3.10
C ASN A 467 1.19 -7.60 -2.35
N GLY A 468 0.85 -8.88 -2.20
CA GLY A 468 1.74 -9.93 -1.71
C GLY A 468 2.80 -10.27 -2.74
N SER A 469 4.03 -10.50 -2.30
CA SER A 469 5.15 -10.74 -3.20
C SER A 469 5.09 -12.14 -3.82
N VAL A 470 5.39 -12.19 -5.11
CA VAL A 470 5.51 -13.39 -5.94
C VAL A 470 6.88 -13.31 -6.60
N ASN A 471 7.91 -13.67 -5.85
CA ASN A 471 9.31 -13.54 -6.26
C ASN A 471 10.02 -14.87 -6.12
N ASP A 472 11.03 -15.09 -6.97
CA ASP A 472 11.91 -16.27 -6.85
C ASP A 472 11.11 -17.59 -6.73
N ILE A 473 10.12 -17.74 -7.60
CA ILE A 473 9.28 -18.94 -7.61
C ILE A 473 8.90 -19.31 -9.05
N ARG A 474 8.80 -20.61 -9.30
CA ARG A 474 8.35 -21.12 -10.60
C ARG A 474 6.85 -21.02 -10.75
N ALA A 475 6.38 -20.86 -11.98
CA ALA A 475 4.96 -20.75 -12.28
C ALA A 475 4.16 -21.96 -11.78
N ASP A 476 4.66 -23.19 -11.96
CA ASP A 476 3.97 -24.40 -11.51
C ASP A 476 3.88 -24.49 -9.98
N GLU A 477 4.94 -24.13 -9.28
CA GLU A 477 5.03 -24.13 -7.83
C GLU A 477 4.09 -23.09 -7.23
N TYR A 478 4.15 -21.85 -7.73
CA TYR A 478 3.26 -20.79 -7.27
C TYR A 478 1.79 -21.11 -7.56
N TRP A 479 1.49 -21.66 -8.75
CA TRP A 479 0.15 -22.12 -9.08
C TRP A 479 -0.38 -23.16 -8.08
N ARG A 480 0.43 -24.17 -7.71
CA ARG A 480 0.03 -25.15 -6.69
C ARG A 480 -0.20 -24.51 -5.32
N LEU A 481 0.66 -23.59 -4.90
CA LEU A 481 0.51 -22.86 -3.64
C LEU A 481 -0.79 -22.05 -3.63
N LEU A 482 -1.08 -21.36 -4.73
CA LEU A 482 -2.29 -20.56 -4.91
C LEU A 482 -3.56 -21.42 -4.86
N ARG A 483 -3.54 -22.64 -5.40
CA ARG A 483 -4.67 -23.58 -5.36
C ARG A 483 -4.83 -24.28 -4.02
N ALA A 484 -3.74 -24.47 -3.28
CA ALA A 484 -3.78 -25.03 -1.93
C ALA A 484 -4.26 -24.01 -0.88
N THR A 485 -4.05 -22.71 -1.15
CA THR A 485 -4.38 -21.63 -0.23
C THR A 485 -5.73 -21.02 -0.60
N ALA A 486 -6.68 -21.02 0.33
CA ALA A 486 -7.96 -20.32 0.14
C ALA A 486 -7.81 -18.80 0.36
N GLY A 487 -6.83 -18.15 -0.28
CA GLY A 487 -6.52 -16.74 -0.08
C GLY A 487 -7.71 -15.85 -0.47
N ASP A 488 -8.31 -15.15 0.49
CA ASP A 488 -9.52 -14.33 0.34
C ASP A 488 -9.24 -12.82 0.47
N GLY A 489 -7.96 -12.43 0.39
CA GLY A 489 -7.46 -11.07 0.55
C GLY A 489 -7.16 -10.67 1.99
N LEU A 490 -7.64 -11.44 2.97
CA LEU A 490 -7.28 -11.26 4.38
C LEU A 490 -5.93 -11.91 4.73
N LEU A 491 -5.62 -13.02 4.06
CA LEU A 491 -4.35 -13.72 4.14
C LEU A 491 -3.65 -13.62 2.77
N PRO A 492 -2.71 -12.68 2.59
CA PRO A 492 -1.99 -12.56 1.32
C PRO A 492 -1.07 -13.76 1.16
N LEU A 493 -1.02 -14.32 -0.05
CA LEU A 493 -0.06 -15.38 -0.36
C LEU A 493 1.29 -14.73 -0.60
N LYS A 494 2.31 -15.16 0.15
CA LYS A 494 3.70 -14.72 -0.07
C LYS A 494 4.49 -15.90 -0.61
N ALA A 495 5.21 -15.66 -1.71
CA ALA A 495 6.18 -16.58 -2.27
C ALA A 495 7.51 -15.86 -2.51
N GLY A 496 8.60 -16.52 -2.10
CA GLY A 496 9.96 -15.99 -2.21
C GLY A 496 10.58 -15.56 -0.88
N ALA A 497 11.91 -15.41 -0.89
CA ALA A 497 12.69 -15.04 0.29
C ALA A 497 12.66 -13.53 0.62
N CYS A 498 12.34 -12.67 -0.36
CA CYS A 498 12.38 -11.22 -0.21
C CYS A 498 11.05 -10.55 -0.61
N GLU A 499 10.56 -9.67 0.27
CA GLU A 499 9.33 -8.89 0.06
C GLU A 499 9.56 -7.68 -0.85
N ILE A 500 8.59 -7.42 -1.72
CA ILE A 500 8.46 -6.16 -2.47
C ILE A 500 8.06 -5.06 -1.49
N ARG A 501 8.92 -4.04 -1.40
CA ARG A 501 8.69 -2.83 -0.61
C ARG A 501 8.54 -1.64 -1.56
N PHE A 502 7.48 -0.86 -1.38
CA PHE A 502 7.19 0.36 -2.14
C PHE A 502 7.50 1.61 -1.32
#